data_AF-A0AAV3YGC1-F1
#
_entry.id   AF-A0AAV3YGC1-F1
#
_cell.length_a   1.000
_cell.length_b   1.000
_cell.length_c   1.000
_cell.angle_alpha   90.00
_cell.angle_beta   90.00
_cell.angle_gamma   90.00
#
_symmetry.space_group_name_H-M   'P 1'
#
loop_
_entity.id
_entity.type
_entity.pdbx_description
1 polymer ?
#
loop_
_entity_poly.entity_id
_entity_poly.type
_entity_poly.pdbx_seq_one_letter_code
_entity_poly.pdbx_strand_id
1 'polypeptide(L)'
;MTALKNSVNKLNESAAGPDDVYYQFLRHLPESCLHILLKLFNNIWTTGDIPPTWREASVVPIPKPGKDPFDPSNCRPIALTSCLCKTLERVVNDRLVHVLESRNLLSKVQCGFRKDYNDFAMYAEGKHLQHLERTIQLCINNAQKWVSENGFRFSVSDTTCVHFHKQRIYTEPALHLNGQIEPPS
;
A
#
# COMPACT_ATOMS: atom_id res chain seq x y z
N MET A 1 2.61 -26.39 0.31
CA MET A 1 1.42 -26.30 -0.56
C MET A 1 0.45 -25.19 -0.15
N THR A 2 -0.01 -25.13 1.12
CA THR A 2 -1.00 -24.15 1.58
C THR A 2 -0.64 -22.68 1.31
N ALA A 3 0.61 -22.28 1.60
CA ALA A 3 1.07 -20.91 1.33
C ALA A 3 0.97 -20.54 -0.16
N LEU A 4 1.38 -21.45 -1.06
CA LEU A 4 1.28 -21.24 -2.51
C LEU A 4 -0.18 -21.07 -2.97
N LYS A 5 -1.07 -21.98 -2.55
CA LYS A 5 -2.50 -21.90 -2.89
C LYS A 5 -3.10 -20.58 -2.39
N ASN A 6 -2.77 -20.17 -1.16
CA ASN A 6 -3.22 -18.89 -0.60
C ASN A 6 -2.69 -17.70 -1.40
N SER A 7 -1.41 -17.71 -1.80
CA SER A 7 -0.82 -16.63 -2.60
C SER A 7 -1.46 -16.53 -3.99
N VAL A 8 -1.78 -17.65 -4.63
CA VAL A 8 -2.47 -17.73 -5.93
C VAL A 8 -3.90 -17.18 -5.84
N ASN A 9 -4.64 -17.52 -4.78
CA ASN A 9 -6.01 -17.03 -4.60
C ASN A 9 -6.10 -15.52 -4.34
N LYS A 10 -5.04 -14.90 -3.82
CA LYS A 10 -4.93 -13.45 -3.57
C LYS A 10 -4.39 -12.65 -4.76
N LEU A 11 -4.13 -13.26 -5.90
CA LEU A 11 -3.62 -12.55 -7.08
C LEU A 11 -4.73 -11.65 -7.63
N ASN A 12 -4.44 -10.39 -7.92
CA ASN A 12 -5.34 -9.52 -8.69
C ASN A 12 -4.97 -9.63 -10.18
N GLU A 13 -5.94 -9.46 -11.06
CA GLU A 13 -5.66 -9.41 -12.49
C GLU A 13 -4.80 -8.19 -12.81
N SER A 14 -3.76 -8.41 -13.62
CA SER A 14 -2.79 -7.40 -14.01
C SER A 14 -2.19 -7.81 -15.35
N ALA A 15 -1.63 -6.83 -16.07
CA ALA A 15 -0.82 -7.10 -17.26
C ALA A 15 0.35 -8.04 -16.93
N ALA A 16 0.72 -8.86 -17.93
CA ALA A 16 1.86 -9.76 -17.86
C ALA A 16 3.19 -8.97 -17.86
N GLY A 17 4.25 -9.64 -17.40
CA GLY A 17 5.62 -9.15 -17.55
C GLY A 17 6.20 -9.51 -18.92
N PRO A 18 7.52 -9.36 -19.11
CA PRO A 18 8.21 -9.70 -20.36
C PRO A 18 8.10 -11.17 -20.79
N ASP A 19 7.67 -12.06 -19.89
CA ASP A 19 7.48 -13.48 -20.14
C ASP A 19 6.10 -13.84 -20.71
N ASP A 20 5.21 -12.85 -20.86
CA ASP A 20 3.82 -13.02 -21.33
C ASP A 20 3.00 -14.05 -20.53
N VAL A 21 3.41 -14.34 -19.28
CA VAL A 21 2.67 -15.23 -18.38
C VAL A 21 1.67 -14.41 -17.56
N TYR A 22 0.39 -14.72 -17.74
CA TYR A 22 -0.72 -14.08 -17.07
C TYR A 22 -1.14 -14.80 -15.77
N TYR A 23 -1.66 -14.04 -14.80
CA TYR A 23 -2.16 -14.60 -13.53
C TYR A 23 -3.31 -15.60 -13.70
N GLN A 24 -4.08 -15.47 -14.78
CA GLN A 24 -5.15 -16.40 -15.13
C GLN A 24 -4.63 -17.82 -15.30
N PHE A 25 -3.41 -18.01 -15.82
CA PHE A 25 -2.83 -19.35 -15.92
C PHE A 25 -2.65 -19.97 -14.54
N LEU A 26 -2.09 -19.23 -13.58
CA LEU A 26 -1.81 -19.73 -12.23
C LEU A 26 -3.07 -20.14 -11.48
N ARG A 27 -4.18 -19.41 -11.66
CA ARG A 27 -5.47 -19.73 -11.04
C ARG A 27 -6.09 -21.02 -11.58
N HIS A 28 -5.84 -21.35 -12.84
CA HIS A 28 -6.42 -22.53 -13.50
C HIS A 28 -5.44 -23.71 -13.60
N LEU A 29 -4.24 -23.60 -12.99
CA LEU A 29 -3.30 -24.71 -12.97
C LEU A 29 -3.88 -25.91 -12.21
N PRO A 30 -3.78 -27.13 -12.75
CA PRO A 30 -4.14 -28.33 -12.01
C PRO A 30 -3.18 -28.51 -10.84
N GLU A 31 -3.61 -29.26 -9.83
CA GLU A 31 -2.85 -29.46 -8.61
C GLU A 31 -1.46 -30.09 -8.86
N SER A 32 -1.33 -30.97 -9.85
CA SER A 32 -0.04 -31.52 -10.29
C SER A 32 0.94 -30.42 -10.73
N CYS A 33 0.48 -29.43 -11.50
CA CYS A 33 1.29 -28.30 -11.91
C CYS A 33 1.64 -27.37 -10.73
N LEU A 34 0.75 -27.22 -9.75
CA LEU A 34 1.07 -26.48 -8.52
C LEU A 34 2.18 -27.17 -7.71
N HIS A 35 2.26 -28.50 -7.73
CA HIS A 35 3.37 -29.23 -7.10
C HIS A 35 4.70 -28.98 -7.82
N ILE A 36 4.68 -28.94 -9.17
CA ILE A 36 5.87 -28.61 -9.97
C ILE A 36 6.32 -27.18 -9.65
N LEU A 37 5.39 -26.22 -9.62
CA LEU A 37 5.66 -24.83 -9.28
C LEU A 37 6.23 -24.70 -7.86
N LEU A 38 5.67 -25.43 -6.89
CA LEU A 38 6.19 -25.47 -5.53
C LEU A 38 7.62 -26.01 -5.48
N LYS A 39 7.93 -27.07 -6.25
CA LYS A 39 9.27 -27.62 -6.34
C LYS A 39 10.24 -26.61 -6.93
N LEU A 40 9.84 -25.90 -7.98
CA LEU A 40 10.62 -24.81 -8.57
C LEU A 40 10.90 -23.71 -7.53
N PHE A 41 9.88 -23.23 -6.83
CA PHE A 41 10.04 -22.19 -5.81
C PHE A 41 10.95 -22.61 -4.65
N ASN A 42 10.83 -23.85 -4.19
CA ASN A 42 11.73 -24.37 -3.15
C ASN A 42 13.17 -24.49 -3.66
N ASN A 43 13.38 -24.91 -4.91
CA ASN A 43 14.72 -24.94 -5.49
C ASN A 43 15.33 -23.54 -5.55
N ILE A 44 14.58 -22.54 -6.06
CA ILE A 44 15.03 -21.14 -6.10
C ILE A 44 15.37 -20.64 -4.68
N TRP A 45 14.55 -20.97 -3.69
CA TRP A 45 14.80 -20.60 -2.29
C TRP A 45 16.10 -21.21 -1.74
N THR A 46 16.42 -22.44 -2.11
CA THR A 46 17.63 -23.14 -1.62
C THR A 46 18.88 -22.73 -2.38
N THR A 47 18.82 -22.54 -3.69
CA THR A 47 20.01 -22.23 -4.51
C THR A 47 20.25 -20.73 -4.69
N GLY A 48 19.20 -19.90 -4.58
CA GLY A 48 19.26 -18.48 -4.92
C GLY A 48 19.19 -18.18 -6.43
N ASP A 49 19.05 -19.21 -7.27
CA ASP A 49 19.11 -19.06 -8.72
C ASP A 49 17.75 -18.65 -9.30
N ILE A 50 17.58 -17.35 -9.53
CA ILE A 50 16.37 -16.79 -10.14
C ILE A 50 16.50 -16.78 -11.68
N PRO A 51 15.48 -17.25 -12.43
CA PRO A 51 15.47 -17.16 -13.88
C PRO A 51 15.79 -15.73 -14.37
N PRO A 52 16.65 -15.55 -15.39
CA PRO A 52 17.00 -14.22 -15.91
C PRO A 52 15.78 -13.37 -16.29
N THR A 53 14.79 -13.99 -16.95
CA THR A 53 13.54 -13.31 -17.38
C THR A 53 12.71 -12.79 -16.20
N TRP A 54 12.84 -13.37 -15.00
CA TRP A 54 12.14 -12.88 -13.80
C TRP A 54 12.82 -11.64 -13.20
N ARG A 55 14.04 -11.34 -13.61
CA ARG A 55 14.79 -10.14 -13.22
C ARG A 55 14.58 -8.97 -14.19
N GLU A 56 13.86 -9.21 -15.28
CA GLU A 56 13.51 -8.20 -16.27
C GLU A 56 12.12 -7.62 -15.98
N ALA A 57 11.90 -6.37 -16.42
CA ALA A 57 10.64 -5.69 -16.27
C ALA A 57 10.33 -4.82 -17.49
N SER A 58 9.07 -4.83 -17.93
CA SER A 58 8.57 -3.83 -18.88
C SER A 58 8.12 -2.60 -18.11
N VAL A 59 8.71 -1.44 -18.39
CA VAL A 59 8.34 -0.17 -17.74
C VAL A 59 7.27 0.52 -18.56
N VAL A 60 6.08 0.69 -17.99
CA VAL A 60 4.95 1.37 -18.61
C VAL A 60 4.67 2.68 -17.86
N PRO A 61 4.72 3.85 -18.52
CA PRO A 61 4.36 5.12 -17.91
C PRO A 61 2.83 5.24 -17.77
N ILE A 62 2.35 5.57 -16.56
CA ILE A 62 0.94 5.85 -16.28
C ILE A 62 0.77 7.33 -15.93
N PRO A 63 -0.03 8.11 -16.68
CA PRO A 63 -0.28 9.51 -16.37
C PRO A 63 -0.91 9.72 -14.99
N LYS A 64 -0.47 10.76 -14.27
CA LYS A 64 -1.13 11.22 -13.03
C LYS A 64 -2.50 11.82 -13.39
N PRO A 65 -3.57 11.53 -12.62
CA PRO A 65 -4.89 12.10 -12.87
C PRO A 65 -4.86 13.64 -12.95
N GLY A 66 -5.54 14.21 -13.94
CA GLY A 66 -5.67 15.66 -14.11
C GLY A 66 -4.40 16.41 -14.53
N LYS A 67 -3.34 15.70 -14.94
CA LYS A 67 -2.09 16.30 -15.41
C LYS A 67 -1.84 16.02 -16.88
N ASP A 68 -1.02 16.85 -17.53
CA ASP A 68 -0.62 16.69 -18.93
C ASP A 68 0.10 15.34 -19.13
N PRO A 69 -0.44 14.42 -19.95
CA PRO A 69 0.16 13.12 -20.19
C PRO A 69 1.42 13.17 -21.06
N PHE A 70 1.70 14.27 -21.76
CA PHE A 70 2.88 14.41 -22.62
C PHE A 70 4.13 14.88 -21.86
N ASP A 71 3.97 15.36 -20.62
CA ASP A 71 5.08 15.67 -19.72
C ASP A 71 5.53 14.41 -18.95
N PRO A 72 6.77 13.93 -19.17
CA PRO A 72 7.28 12.73 -18.49
C PRO A 72 7.28 12.85 -16.95
N SER A 73 7.41 14.06 -16.40
CA SER A 73 7.38 14.30 -14.95
C SER A 73 5.99 14.06 -14.33
N ASN A 74 4.96 14.07 -15.18
CA ASN A 74 3.57 13.83 -14.80
C ASN A 74 3.16 12.35 -14.91
N CYS A 75 4.08 11.45 -15.27
CA CYS A 75 3.82 10.01 -15.29
C CYS A 75 4.36 9.31 -14.04
N ARG A 76 3.79 8.16 -13.72
CA ARG A 76 4.27 7.18 -12.75
C ARG A 76 4.82 5.99 -13.54
N PRO A 77 6.12 5.67 -13.47
CA PRO A 77 6.64 4.46 -14.10
C PRO A 77 6.15 3.23 -13.31
N ILE A 78 5.47 2.29 -13.97
CA ILE A 78 5.10 1.00 -13.40
C ILE A 78 5.94 -0.10 -14.05
N ALA A 79 6.62 -0.88 -13.22
CA ALA A 79 7.37 -2.05 -13.66
C ALA A 79 6.46 -3.29 -13.69
N LEU A 80 6.27 -3.88 -14.87
CA LEU A 80 5.62 -5.16 -15.07
C LEU A 80 6.68 -6.27 -15.02
N THR A 81 6.75 -6.99 -13.90
CA THR A 81 7.60 -8.17 -13.73
C THR A 81 6.78 -9.47 -13.83
N SER A 82 7.47 -10.60 -14.03
CA SER A 82 6.88 -11.93 -14.12
C SER A 82 5.89 -12.21 -12.98
N CYS A 83 4.71 -12.73 -13.33
CA CYS A 83 3.68 -13.10 -12.35
C CYS A 83 4.12 -14.27 -11.45
N LEU A 84 4.98 -15.16 -11.95
CA LEU A 84 5.58 -16.26 -11.19
C LEU A 84 6.54 -15.72 -10.13
N CYS A 85 7.38 -14.75 -10.51
CA CYS A 85 8.27 -14.04 -9.60
C CYS A 85 7.49 -13.34 -8.47
N LYS A 86 6.47 -12.54 -8.83
CA LYS A 86 5.58 -11.88 -7.85
C LYS A 86 4.88 -12.88 -6.91
N THR A 87 4.54 -14.06 -7.41
CA THR A 87 3.94 -15.12 -6.59
C THR A 87 4.94 -15.68 -5.59
N LEU A 88 6.19 -15.93 -6.00
CA LEU A 88 7.27 -16.34 -5.09
C LEU A 88 7.54 -15.27 -4.03
N GLU A 89 7.71 -14.01 -4.44
CA GLU A 89 7.91 -12.87 -3.53
C GLU A 89 6.80 -12.80 -2.47
N ARG A 90 5.54 -13.02 -2.87
CA ARG A 90 4.42 -13.05 -1.93
C ARG A 90 4.50 -14.20 -0.93
N VAL A 91 4.85 -15.40 -1.38
CA VAL A 91 5.04 -16.55 -0.47
C VAL A 91 6.15 -16.25 0.55
N VAL A 92 7.24 -15.64 0.10
CA VAL A 92 8.36 -15.23 0.98
C VAL A 92 7.92 -14.13 1.94
N ASN A 93 7.25 -13.09 1.44
CA ASN A 93 6.76 -11.98 2.24
C ASN A 93 5.77 -12.44 3.32
N ASP A 94 4.81 -13.31 2.98
CA ASP A 94 3.85 -13.86 3.94
C ASP A 94 4.56 -14.60 5.09
N ARG A 95 5.64 -15.33 4.80
CA ARG A 95 6.47 -16.00 5.81
C ARG A 95 7.26 -15.01 6.66
N LEU A 96 7.87 -14.01 6.02
CA LEU A 96 8.68 -13.02 6.70
C LEU A 96 7.83 -12.18 7.66
N VAL A 97 6.70 -11.65 7.17
CA VAL A 97 5.74 -10.89 7.97
C VAL A 97 5.25 -11.72 9.16
N HIS A 98 4.91 -13.01 8.95
CA HIS A 98 4.51 -13.88 10.04
C HIS A 98 5.58 -13.98 11.15
N VAL A 99 6.85 -14.11 10.79
CA VAL A 99 7.96 -14.15 11.78
C VAL A 99 8.14 -12.80 12.48
N LEU A 100 8.09 -11.69 11.73
CA LEU A 100 8.28 -10.35 12.29
C LEU A 100 7.16 -9.99 13.27
N GLU A 101 5.91 -10.31 12.93
CA GLU A 101 4.74 -10.06 13.78
C GLU A 101 4.70 -10.97 15.00
N SER A 102 4.91 -12.29 14.82
CA SER A 102 4.88 -13.25 15.94
C SER A 102 5.96 -13.00 16.99
N ARG A 103 7.07 -12.38 16.59
CA ARG A 103 8.17 -11.98 17.48
C ARG A 103 8.11 -10.52 17.90
N ASN A 104 7.08 -9.78 17.48
CA ASN A 104 6.88 -8.36 17.78
C ASN A 104 8.10 -7.50 17.43
N LEU A 105 8.73 -7.80 16.28
CA LEU A 105 9.94 -7.15 15.78
C LEU A 105 9.65 -5.89 14.95
N LEU A 106 8.39 -5.70 14.53
CA LEU A 106 7.96 -4.47 13.87
C LEU A 106 7.74 -3.36 14.89
N SER A 107 8.12 -2.14 14.51
CA SER A 107 7.85 -0.97 15.34
C SER A 107 6.35 -0.79 15.57
N LYS A 108 5.97 -0.39 16.79
CA LYS A 108 4.58 -0.08 17.14
C LYS A 108 4.01 1.08 16.33
N VAL A 109 4.86 1.94 15.78
CA VAL A 109 4.47 3.09 14.94
C VAL A 109 4.55 2.81 13.44
N GLN A 110 4.91 1.58 13.03
CA GLN A 110 4.92 1.21 11.62
C GLN A 110 3.50 0.91 11.16
N CYS A 111 2.88 1.92 10.55
CA CYS A 111 1.52 1.80 10.00
C CYS A 111 1.54 1.40 8.51
N GLY A 112 2.48 1.90 7.73
CA GLY A 112 2.56 1.57 6.29
C GLY A 112 2.91 0.11 6.02
N PHE A 113 2.22 -0.50 5.06
CA PHE A 113 2.48 -1.87 4.56
C PHE A 113 2.39 -2.97 5.63
N ARG A 114 1.68 -2.71 6.74
CA ARG A 114 1.46 -3.66 7.82
C ARG A 114 -0.01 -4.07 7.84
N LYS A 115 -0.26 -5.37 7.95
CA LYS A 115 -1.62 -5.90 7.94
C LYS A 115 -2.40 -5.33 9.13
N ASP A 116 -3.64 -4.88 8.89
CA ASP A 116 -4.55 -4.32 9.89
C ASP A 116 -4.16 -2.92 10.41
N TYR A 117 -3.09 -2.31 9.88
CA TYR A 117 -2.72 -0.92 10.12
C TYR A 117 -2.96 -0.13 8.83
N ASN A 118 -4.18 0.37 8.70
CA ASN A 118 -4.54 1.24 7.58
C ASN A 118 -4.85 2.61 8.18
N ASP A 119 -3.98 3.55 7.86
CA ASP A 119 -4.19 4.98 8.07
C ASP A 119 -4.06 5.48 9.51
N PHE A 120 -3.40 6.64 9.62
CA PHE A 120 -3.29 7.38 10.85
C PHE A 120 -4.57 8.24 10.99
N ALA A 121 -5.41 7.94 11.97
CA ALA A 121 -6.67 8.65 12.20
C ALA A 121 -6.64 9.49 13.49
N MET A 122 -7.17 10.71 13.42
CA MET A 122 -7.40 11.60 14.55
C MET A 122 -8.90 11.90 14.64
N TYR A 123 -9.47 11.86 15.83
CA TYR A 123 -10.88 12.24 16.05
C TYR A 123 -11.06 12.95 17.40
N ALA A 124 -12.06 13.83 17.46
CA ALA A 124 -12.53 14.44 18.71
C ALA A 124 -14.05 14.61 18.65
N GLU A 125 -14.72 14.45 19.80
CA GLU A 125 -16.17 14.62 19.94
C GLU A 125 -16.48 15.62 21.07
N GLY A 126 -17.48 16.46 20.89
CA GLY A 126 -17.93 17.37 21.93
C GLY A 126 -19.00 18.35 21.47
N LYS A 127 -19.46 19.19 22.41
CA LYS A 127 -20.54 20.16 22.16
C LYS A 127 -20.06 21.49 21.58
N HIS A 128 -18.76 21.78 21.69
CA HIS A 128 -18.18 23.08 21.37
C HIS A 128 -17.15 22.96 20.24
N LEU A 129 -17.58 23.30 19.02
CA LEU A 129 -16.77 23.15 17.80
C LEU A 129 -15.40 23.83 17.90
N GLN A 130 -15.32 25.06 18.44
CA GLN A 130 -14.05 25.79 18.57
C GLN A 130 -13.01 25.05 19.43
N HIS A 131 -13.45 24.34 20.48
CA HIS A 131 -12.55 23.55 21.30
C HIS A 131 -12.11 22.27 20.59
N LEU A 132 -13.02 21.63 19.83
CA LEU A 132 -12.69 20.45 19.04
C LEU A 132 -11.70 20.79 17.93
N GLU A 133 -11.94 21.87 17.19
CA GLU A 133 -11.05 22.38 16.15
C GLU A 133 -9.66 22.65 16.72
N ARG A 134 -9.55 23.38 17.84
CA ARG A 134 -8.27 23.63 18.51
C ARG A 134 -7.57 22.34 18.93
N THR A 135 -8.32 21.37 19.45
CA THR A 135 -7.76 20.09 19.92
C THR A 135 -7.22 19.28 18.76
N ILE A 136 -8.01 19.13 17.69
CA ILE A 136 -7.59 18.41 16.48
C ILE A 136 -6.41 19.12 15.82
N GLN A 137 -6.43 20.45 15.70
CA GLN A 137 -5.32 21.20 15.12
C GLN A 137 -4.02 21.03 15.90
N LEU A 138 -4.07 20.99 17.24
CA LEU A 138 -2.90 20.70 18.08
C LEU A 138 -2.38 19.28 17.84
N CYS A 139 -3.28 18.30 17.71
CA CYS A 139 -2.89 16.95 17.33
C CYS A 139 -2.19 16.96 15.97
N ILE A 140 -2.78 17.59 14.94
CA ILE A 140 -2.21 17.71 13.59
C ILE A 140 -0.79 18.29 13.66
N ASN A 141 -0.62 19.42 14.35
CA ASN A 141 0.68 20.08 14.50
C ASN A 141 1.73 19.17 15.15
N ASN A 142 1.34 18.44 16.21
CA ASN A 142 2.23 17.51 16.89
C ASN A 142 2.62 16.32 16.01
N ALA A 143 1.67 15.76 15.26
CA ALA A 143 1.94 14.66 14.34
C ALA A 143 2.81 15.12 13.17
N GLN A 144 2.56 16.30 12.60
CA GLN A 144 3.39 16.87 11.55
C GLN A 144 4.83 17.05 12.01
N LYS A 145 5.03 17.57 13.22
CA LYS A 145 6.35 17.70 13.83
C LYS A 145 7.04 16.34 13.92
N TRP A 146 6.38 15.35 14.52
CA TRP A 146 6.94 14.00 14.66
C TRP A 146 7.28 13.36 13.32
N VAL A 147 6.37 13.43 12.35
CA VAL A 147 6.55 12.88 10.99
C VAL A 147 7.74 13.54 10.29
N SER A 148 7.91 14.85 10.43
CA SER A 148 9.05 15.59 9.87
C SER A 148 10.39 15.21 10.50
N GLU A 149 10.43 14.99 11.82
CA GLU A 149 11.62 14.55 12.55
C GLU A 149 12.03 13.11 12.16
N ASN A 150 11.09 12.30 11.68
CA ASN A 150 11.31 10.90 11.29
C ASN A 150 11.43 10.71 9.76
N GLY A 151 11.56 11.78 8.98
CA GLY A 151 11.79 11.69 7.53
C GLY A 151 10.56 11.37 6.68
N PHE A 152 9.36 11.46 7.25
CA PHE A 152 8.09 11.27 6.55
C PHE A 152 7.43 12.62 6.24
N ARG A 153 6.38 12.62 5.41
CA ARG A 153 5.52 13.79 5.14
C ARG A 153 4.07 13.36 4.94
N PHE A 154 3.13 14.12 5.50
CA PHE A 154 1.71 13.96 5.19
C PHE A 154 1.39 14.54 3.82
N SER A 155 0.55 13.83 3.07
CA SER A 155 0.02 14.25 1.77
C SER A 155 -1.32 14.94 1.97
N VAL A 156 -1.42 16.23 1.62
CA VAL A 156 -2.69 16.97 1.72
C VAL A 156 -3.74 16.39 0.77
N SER A 157 -3.33 15.87 -0.40
CA SER A 157 -4.26 15.29 -1.38
C SER A 157 -4.84 13.95 -0.97
N ASP A 158 -4.16 13.23 -0.07
CA ASP A 158 -4.58 11.90 0.40
C ASP A 158 -5.16 11.94 1.83
N THR A 159 -5.21 13.13 2.44
CA THR A 159 -5.82 13.34 3.77
C THR A 159 -7.28 13.75 3.58
N THR A 160 -8.18 13.13 4.34
CA THR A 160 -9.62 13.43 4.30
C THR A 160 -10.10 13.83 5.68
N CYS A 161 -10.75 14.99 5.78
CA CYS A 161 -11.47 15.42 6.98
C CYS A 161 -12.96 15.07 6.85
N VAL A 162 -13.54 14.45 7.88
CA VAL A 162 -14.97 14.16 7.92
C VAL A 162 -15.55 14.71 9.22
N HIS A 163 -16.55 15.58 9.11
CA HIS A 163 -17.23 16.19 10.26
C HIS A 163 -18.69 15.74 10.33
N PHE A 164 -19.08 15.18 11.47
CA PHE A 164 -20.47 14.77 11.74
C PHE A 164 -21.13 15.71 12.74
N HIS A 165 -22.34 16.17 12.40
CA HIS A 165 -23.06 17.15 13.20
C HIS A 165 -24.59 17.00 13.06
N LYS A 166 -25.34 17.42 14.08
CA LYS A 166 -26.80 17.23 14.16
C LYS A 166 -27.65 18.40 13.65
N GLN A 167 -27.09 19.61 13.47
CA GLN A 167 -27.86 20.79 13.03
C GLN A 167 -27.73 21.00 11.51
N ARG A 168 -28.72 21.63 10.88
CA ARG A 168 -28.71 21.82 9.41
C ARG A 168 -27.83 22.97 8.92
N ILE A 169 -27.48 23.89 9.81
CA ILE A 169 -26.63 25.05 9.52
C ILE A 169 -25.45 24.98 10.49
N TYR A 170 -24.23 24.95 9.97
CA TYR A 170 -23.01 24.99 10.76
C TYR A 170 -21.87 25.61 9.96
N THR A 171 -20.84 26.04 10.69
CA THR A 171 -19.57 26.48 10.11
C THR A 171 -18.64 25.28 10.07
N GLU A 172 -18.03 25.01 8.93
CA GLU A 172 -17.00 23.97 8.84
C GLU A 172 -15.77 24.33 9.68
N PRO A 173 -15.15 23.35 10.34
CA PRO A 173 -13.92 23.57 11.09
C PRO A 173 -12.77 23.93 10.13
N ALA A 174 -11.99 24.95 10.47
CA ALA A 174 -10.83 25.35 9.68
C ALA A 174 -9.59 24.57 10.15
N LEU A 175 -9.39 23.37 9.60
CA LEU A 175 -8.20 22.56 9.87
C LEU A 175 -7.12 22.84 8.82
N HIS A 176 -5.88 22.91 9.29
CA HIS A 176 -4.72 23.23 8.48
C HIS A 176 -3.70 22.08 8.51
N LEU A 177 -3.31 21.60 7.34
CA LEU A 177 -2.21 20.66 7.15
C LEU A 177 -1.16 21.29 6.23
N ASN A 178 0.08 21.34 6.70
CA ASN A 178 1.21 22.01 6.05
C ASN A 178 0.92 23.49 5.67
N GLY A 179 0.08 24.18 6.45
CA GLY A 179 -0.32 25.56 6.18
C GLY A 179 -1.40 25.72 5.11
N GLN A 180 -1.88 24.65 4.49
CA GLN A 180 -3.03 24.65 3.59
C GLN A 180 -4.30 24.30 4.37
N ILE A 181 -5.40 25.01 4.11
CA ILE A 181 -6.72 24.65 4.65
C ILE A 181 -7.14 23.35 3.98
N GLU A 182 -7.52 22.36 4.77
CA GLU A 182 -8.06 21.11 4.22
C GLU A 182 -9.40 21.39 3.53
N PRO A 183 -9.57 20.94 2.28
CA PRO A 183 -10.84 21.11 1.60
C PRO A 183 -11.94 20.31 2.33
N PRO A 184 -13.16 20.84 2.43
CA PRO A 184 -14.28 20.06 2.93
C PRO A 184 -14.55 18.87 2.01
N SER A 185 -15.06 17.78 2.62
CA SER A 185 -15.50 16.57 1.93
C SER A 185 -16.78 16.78 1.12
#